data_AF-A0A2H0CS19-F1
#
_entry.id   AF-A0A2H0CS19-F1
#
_cell.length_a   1.000
_cell.length_b   1.000
_cell.length_c   1.000
_cell.angle_alpha   90.00
_cell.angle_beta   90.00
_cell.angle_gamma   90.00
#
_symmetry.space_group_name_H-M   'P 1'
#
loop_
_entity.id
_entity.type
_entity.pdbx_description
1 polymer ?
#
loop_
_entity_poly.entity_id
_entity_poly.type
_entity_poly.pdbx_seq_one_letter_code
_entity_poly.pdbx_strand_id
1 'polypeptide(L)'
;MNWLAKLSGVDPEVYSQWQLHWSPEDPVVIFTVLGVVVPLALWFFWTSLNRVSSRPKKLLLFVFRLAAFMLLLLILLRPELEFRKDKTLKNSIAVLLDNSKSLSIKTDESQRIDLVKNTLKSNADYFENLGKDFNVD
;
A
#
# COMPACT_ATOMS: atom_id res chain seq x y z
N MET A 1 -14.61 5.88 -6.75
CA MET A 1 -13.77 5.15 -5.76
C MET A 1 -14.27 5.25 -4.31
N ASN A 2 -15.35 6.01 -4.01
CA ASN A 2 -15.80 6.29 -2.64
C ASN A 2 -17.02 5.46 -2.15
N TRP A 3 -17.59 4.57 -2.99
CA TRP A 3 -18.75 3.76 -2.62
C TRP A 3 -18.37 2.70 -1.58
N LEU A 4 -17.35 1.87 -1.82
CA LEU A 4 -16.99 0.79 -0.89
C LEU A 4 -16.63 1.32 0.51
N ALA A 5 -15.95 2.47 0.58
CA ALA A 5 -15.68 3.17 1.84
C ALA A 5 -16.98 3.58 2.55
N LYS A 6 -17.94 4.17 1.81
CA LYS A 6 -19.26 4.57 2.34
C LYS A 6 -20.12 3.37 2.78
N LEU A 7 -20.04 2.23 2.08
CA LEU A 7 -20.73 0.99 2.46
C LEU A 7 -20.13 0.39 3.75
N SER A 8 -18.83 0.55 3.93
CA SER A 8 -18.08 0.05 5.09
C SER A 8 -18.13 1.00 6.29
N GLY A 9 -18.81 2.15 6.18
CA GLY A 9 -18.90 3.16 7.24
C GLY A 9 -17.61 3.96 7.46
N VAL A 10 -16.69 3.95 6.49
CA VAL A 10 -15.37 4.61 6.58
C VAL A 10 -15.41 5.94 5.85
N ASP A 11 -15.00 7.02 6.53
CA ASP A 11 -14.99 8.37 5.96
C ASP A 11 -13.96 8.51 4.83
N PRO A 12 -14.41 8.77 3.58
CA PRO A 12 -13.53 8.83 2.41
C PRO A 12 -12.63 10.06 2.39
N GLU A 13 -12.86 11.06 3.24
CA GLU A 13 -11.97 12.23 3.39
C GLU A 13 -10.70 11.92 4.19
N VAL A 14 -10.73 10.88 5.03
CA VAL A 14 -9.61 10.51 5.91
C VAL A 14 -8.73 9.41 5.30
N TYR A 15 -9.31 8.55 4.46
CA TYR A 15 -8.65 7.38 3.88
C TYR A 15 -8.56 7.50 2.36
N SER A 16 -7.33 7.71 1.86
CA SER A 16 -7.05 7.94 0.44
C SER A 16 -6.94 6.63 -0.36
N GLN A 17 -6.63 5.51 0.30
CA GLN A 17 -6.36 4.24 -0.36
C GLN A 17 -7.04 3.06 0.36
N TRP A 18 -7.53 2.13 -0.45
CA TRP A 18 -7.98 0.81 -0.03
C TRP A 18 -6.98 -0.21 -0.56
N GLN A 19 -6.48 -1.09 0.30
CA GLN A 19 -5.69 -2.24 -0.13
C GLN A 19 -6.37 -3.51 0.32
N LEU A 20 -6.38 -4.51 -0.56
CA LEU A 20 -6.78 -5.86 -0.20
C LEU A 20 -5.54 -6.58 0.32
N HIS A 21 -5.43 -6.71 1.63
CA HIS A 21 -4.32 -7.40 2.26
C HIS A 21 -4.69 -8.87 2.45
N TRP A 22 -3.84 -9.75 1.93
CA TRP A 22 -3.92 -11.18 2.19
C TRP A 22 -2.63 -11.52 2.94
N SER A 23 -2.73 -11.76 4.24
CA SER A 23 -1.60 -12.20 5.06
C SER A 23 -1.81 -13.65 5.50
N PRO A 24 -1.65 -14.63 4.59
CA PRO A 24 -1.55 -16.02 5.01
C PRO A 24 -0.31 -16.19 5.89
N GLU A 25 -0.49 -16.67 7.12
CA GLU A 25 0.61 -16.95 8.07
C GLU A 25 1.69 -17.85 7.44
N ASP A 26 1.30 -18.75 6.53
CA ASP A 26 2.20 -19.65 5.82
C ASP A 26 1.76 -19.85 4.35
N PRO A 27 2.20 -18.98 3.41
CA PRO A 27 1.68 -18.97 2.04
C PRO A 27 1.93 -20.28 1.30
N VAL A 28 3.08 -20.93 1.53
CA VAL A 28 3.46 -22.18 0.86
C VAL A 28 2.51 -23.31 1.23
N VAL A 29 2.17 -23.44 2.51
CA VAL A 29 1.24 -24.47 3.00
C VAL A 29 -0.15 -24.23 2.41
N ILE A 30 -0.62 -22.98 2.44
CA ILE A 30 -1.95 -22.62 1.93
C ILE A 30 -2.06 -22.89 0.43
N PHE A 31 -1.09 -22.48 -0.38
CA PHE A 31 -1.11 -22.77 -1.82
C PHE A 31 -1.00 -24.26 -2.12
N THR A 32 -0.22 -25.01 -1.35
CA THR A 32 -0.10 -26.47 -1.49
C THR A 32 -1.43 -27.16 -1.19
N VAL A 33 -2.07 -26.80 -0.07
CA VAL A 33 -3.38 -27.33 0.31
C VAL A 33 -4.44 -26.97 -0.73
N LEU A 34 -4.49 -25.71 -1.18
CA LEU A 34 -5.41 -25.28 -2.24
C LEU A 34 -5.19 -26.05 -3.54
N GLY A 35 -3.92 -26.26 -3.92
CA GLY A 35 -3.54 -27.03 -5.10
C GLY A 35 -4.02 -28.48 -5.08
N VAL A 36 -4.23 -29.07 -3.90
CA VAL A 36 -4.76 -30.43 -3.74
C VAL A 36 -6.28 -30.43 -3.58
N VAL A 37 -6.81 -29.54 -2.73
CA VAL A 37 -8.24 -29.49 -2.39
C VAL A 37 -9.10 -29.04 -3.57
N VAL A 38 -8.65 -28.07 -4.36
CA VAL A 38 -9.45 -27.54 -5.49
C VAL A 38 -9.66 -28.61 -6.58
N PRO A 39 -8.63 -29.32 -7.08
CA PRO A 39 -8.84 -30.38 -8.06
C PRO A 39 -9.70 -31.54 -7.53
N LEU A 40 -9.48 -31.94 -6.27
CA LEU A 40 -10.30 -32.98 -5.63
C LEU A 40 -11.77 -32.57 -5.54
N ALA A 41 -12.05 -31.31 -5.15
CA ALA A 41 -13.40 -30.77 -5.10
C ALA A 41 -14.06 -30.73 -6.49
N LEU A 42 -13.35 -30.27 -7.52
CA LEU A 42 -13.85 -30.25 -8.89
C LEU A 42 -14.14 -31.66 -9.43
N TRP A 43 -13.23 -32.60 -9.19
CA TRP A 43 -13.42 -34.01 -9.53
C TRP A 43 -14.64 -34.60 -8.82
N PHE A 44 -14.77 -34.36 -7.52
CA PHE A 44 -15.91 -34.83 -6.71
C PHE A 44 -17.23 -34.21 -7.18
N PHE A 45 -17.26 -32.91 -7.48
CA PHE A 45 -18.44 -32.23 -7.99
C PHE A 45 -18.86 -32.79 -9.35
N TRP A 46 -17.90 -33.03 -10.25
CA TRP A 46 -18.16 -33.60 -11.57
C TRP A 46 -18.70 -35.04 -11.49
N THR A 47 -18.01 -35.92 -10.76
CA THR A 47 -18.39 -37.33 -10.60
C THR A 47 -19.74 -37.50 -9.90
N SER A 48 -19.99 -36.71 -8.85
CA SER A 48 -21.26 -36.73 -8.12
C SER A 48 -22.46 -36.34 -9.01
N LEU A 49 -22.25 -35.48 -10.01
CA LEU A 49 -23.29 -35.03 -10.92
C LEU A 49 -23.56 -35.97 -12.10
N ASN A 50 -22.78 -37.04 -12.26
CA ASN A 50 -23.01 -38.03 -13.33
C ASN A 50 -24.30 -38.86 -13.13
N ARG A 51 -24.91 -38.81 -11.94
CA ARG A 51 -26.20 -39.47 -11.66
C ARG A 51 -27.42 -38.67 -12.10
N VAL A 52 -27.24 -37.39 -12.46
CA VAL A 52 -28.34 -36.49 -12.86
C VAL A 52 -28.49 -36.52 -14.37
N SER A 53 -29.60 -37.07 -14.87
CA SER A 53 -29.87 -37.22 -16.31
C SER A 53 -30.20 -35.90 -17.01
N SER A 54 -30.79 -34.93 -16.31
CA SER A 54 -31.17 -33.64 -16.89
C SER A 54 -30.01 -32.64 -16.91
N ARG A 55 -29.55 -32.28 -18.12
CA ARG A 55 -28.50 -31.26 -18.35
C ARG A 55 -28.71 -29.91 -17.62
N PRO A 56 -29.90 -29.28 -17.61
CA PRO A 56 -30.08 -28.00 -16.92
C PRO A 56 -29.98 -28.12 -15.39
N LYS A 57 -30.52 -29.21 -14.81
CA LYS A 57 -30.40 -29.48 -13.37
C LYS A 57 -28.95 -29.76 -12.99
N LYS A 58 -28.19 -30.44 -13.86
CA LYS A 58 -26.75 -30.69 -13.69
C LYS A 58 -25.97 -29.38 -13.60
N LEU A 59 -26.25 -28.43 -14.50
CA LEU A 59 -25.60 -27.12 -14.51
C LEU A 59 -25.93 -26.29 -13.27
N LEU A 60 -27.22 -26.21 -12.88
CA LEU A 60 -27.63 -25.47 -11.69
C LEU A 60 -26.95 -26.00 -10.41
N LEU A 61 -26.96 -27.31 -10.21
CA LEU A 61 -26.30 -27.91 -9.04
C LEU A 61 -24.79 -27.72 -9.05
N PHE A 62 -24.16 -27.73 -10.23
CA PHE A 62 -22.74 -27.43 -10.35
C PHE A 62 -22.43 -25.98 -9.94
N VAL A 63 -23.21 -25.02 -10.43
CA VAL A 63 -23.05 -23.59 -10.09
C VAL A 63 -23.24 -23.37 -8.59
N PHE A 64 -24.28 -23.95 -7.97
CA PHE A 64 -24.49 -23.83 -6.53
C PHE A 64 -23.34 -24.42 -5.71
N ARG A 65 -22.80 -25.57 -6.11
CA ARG A 65 -21.64 -26.18 -5.45
C ARG A 65 -20.39 -25.33 -5.60
N LEU A 66 -20.17 -24.77 -6.79
CA LEU A 66 -19.06 -23.87 -7.05
C LEU A 66 -19.17 -22.59 -6.20
N ALA A 67 -20.37 -22.02 -6.11
CA ALA A 67 -20.64 -20.84 -5.30
C ALA A 67 -20.41 -21.11 -3.80
N ALA A 68 -20.91 -22.23 -3.27
CA ALA A 68 -20.68 -22.63 -1.89
C ALA A 68 -19.19 -22.87 -1.60
N PHE A 69 -18.48 -23.51 -2.53
CA PHE A 69 -17.05 -23.73 -2.42
C PHE A 69 -16.26 -22.41 -2.45
N MET A 70 -16.63 -21.46 -3.33
CA MET A 70 -16.03 -20.13 -3.37
C MET A 70 -16.28 -19.35 -2.07
N LEU A 71 -17.48 -19.43 -1.48
CA LEU A 71 -17.76 -18.83 -0.17
C LEU A 71 -16.88 -19.43 0.92
N LEU A 72 -16.69 -20.75 0.92
CA LEU A 72 -15.79 -21.43 1.84
C LEU A 72 -14.35 -20.94 1.67
N LEU A 73 -13.86 -20.79 0.43
CA LEU A 73 -12.54 -20.24 0.15
C LEU A 73 -12.40 -18.80 0.65
N LEU A 74 -13.40 -17.95 0.45
CA LEU A 74 -13.39 -16.58 0.98
C LEU A 74 -13.30 -16.54 2.50
N ILE A 75 -14.04 -17.42 3.20
CA ILE A 75 -13.97 -17.51 4.66
C ILE A 75 -12.60 -18.02 5.12
N LEU A 76 -12.03 -18.99 4.41
CA LEU A 76 -10.74 -19.57 4.76
C LEU A 76 -9.58 -18.60 4.54
N LEU A 77 -9.59 -17.89 3.41
CA LEU A 77 -8.54 -16.94 3.03
C LEU A 77 -8.65 -15.60 3.76
N ARG A 78 -9.78 -15.33 4.43
CA ARG A 78 -10.08 -14.09 5.19
C ARG A 78 -9.51 -12.85 4.50
N PRO A 79 -10.08 -12.42 3.36
CA PRO A 79 -9.65 -11.18 2.73
C PRO A 79 -9.83 -10.01 3.71
N GLU A 80 -8.73 -9.40 4.13
CA GLU A 80 -8.78 -8.23 5.00
C GLU A 80 -8.76 -6.98 4.12
N LEU A 81 -9.80 -6.16 4.27
CA LEU A 81 -9.88 -4.85 3.64
C LEU A 81 -9.24 -3.85 4.60
N GLU A 82 -8.05 -3.38 4.23
CA GLU A 82 -7.33 -2.40 5.02
C GLU A 82 -7.47 -1.01 4.38
N PHE A 83 -7.93 -0.04 5.17
CA PHE A 83 -7.98 1.36 4.78
C PHE A 83 -6.76 2.07 5.36
N ARG A 84 -5.85 2.51 4.50
CA ARG A 84 -4.62 3.20 4.90
C ARG A 84 -4.71 4.69 4.61
N LYS A 85 -4.18 5.48 5.54
CA LYS A 85 -4.01 6.93 5.39
C LYS A 85 -2.57 7.19 4.95
N ASP A 86 -2.39 7.42 3.65
CA ASP A 86 -1.12 7.89 3.12
C ASP A 86 -0.91 9.35 3.54
N LYS A 87 -0.15 9.55 4.61
CA LYS A 87 0.52 10.83 4.84
C LYS A 87 1.89 10.74 4.20
N THR A 88 2.07 11.41 3.06
CA THR A 88 3.38 11.70 2.51
C THR A 88 4.12 12.61 3.50
N LEU A 89 4.93 12.02 4.36
CA LEU A 89 5.85 12.75 5.23
C LEU A 89 6.96 13.31 4.33
N LYS A 90 6.92 14.62 4.06
CA LYS A 90 8.05 15.31 3.45
C LYS A 90 9.20 15.28 4.45
N ASN A 91 10.36 14.76 4.05
CA ASN A 91 11.56 14.81 4.87
C ASN A 91 11.91 16.29 5.12
N SER A 92 12.34 16.61 6.35
CA SER A 92 12.70 17.98 6.73
C SER A 92 14.22 18.13 6.75
N ILE A 93 14.70 19.21 6.14
CA ILE A 93 16.12 19.58 6.12
C ILE A 93 16.23 20.88 6.92
N ALA A 94 16.92 20.82 8.05
CA ALA A 94 17.21 21.99 8.87
C ALA A 94 18.64 22.48 8.59
N VAL A 95 18.80 23.75 8.22
CA VAL A 95 20.12 24.36 7.98
C VAL A 95 20.48 25.27 9.14
N LEU A 96 21.36 24.78 10.02
CA LEU A 96 21.85 25.56 11.16
C LEU A 96 23.09 26.37 10.74
N LEU A 97 22.97 27.70 10.79
CA LEU A 97 24.10 28.61 10.59
C LEU A 97 24.73 28.95 11.94
N ASP A 98 25.99 28.56 12.14
CA ASP A 98 26.76 29.01 13.29
C ASP A 98 26.99 30.54 13.20
N ASN A 99 26.85 31.23 14.34
CA ASN A 99 27.05 32.68 14.49
C ASN A 99 28.11 32.99 15.56
N SER A 100 29.04 32.06 15.78
CA SER A 100 30.15 32.23 16.70
C SER A 100 31.10 33.36 16.27
N LYS A 101 31.76 34.00 17.24
CA LYS A 101 32.72 35.11 16.99
C LYS A 101 33.89 34.70 16.08
N SER A 102 34.22 33.40 16.03
CA SER A 102 35.29 32.87 15.19
C SER A 102 34.99 32.98 13.69
N LEU A 103 33.71 33.11 13.29
CA LEU A 103 33.30 33.30 11.89
C LEU A 103 33.44 34.75 11.40
N SER A 104 33.62 35.70 12.32
CA SER A 104 33.91 37.11 11.99
C SER A 104 35.40 37.35 11.70
N ILE A 105 36.25 36.35 11.92
CA ILE A 105 37.69 36.42 11.63
C ILE A 105 37.87 36.51 10.11
N LYS A 106 38.65 37.51 9.67
CA LYS A 106 39.02 37.67 8.26
C LYS A 106 40.00 36.57 7.85
N THR A 107 39.74 35.93 6.71
CA THR A 107 40.70 35.03 6.06
C THR A 107 40.86 35.49 4.63
N ASP A 108 42.10 35.75 4.23
CA ASP A 108 42.59 36.19 2.91
C ASP A 108 41.98 37.43 2.25
N GLU A 109 40.80 37.94 2.64
CA GLU A 109 40.27 39.30 2.33
C GLU A 109 38.81 39.53 2.77
N SER A 110 38.07 38.48 3.18
CA SER A 110 36.66 38.57 3.59
C SER A 110 36.40 37.86 4.94
N GLN A 111 35.31 38.21 5.64
CA GLN A 111 34.91 37.47 6.83
C GLN A 111 34.36 36.10 6.41
N ARG A 112 34.67 35.04 7.17
CA ARG A 112 34.18 33.68 6.87
C ARG A 112 32.65 33.61 6.78
N ILE A 113 31.96 34.40 7.61
CA ILE A 113 30.50 34.53 7.58
C ILE A 113 29.97 35.10 6.26
N ASP A 114 30.72 36.00 5.61
CA ASP A 114 30.31 36.60 4.34
C ASP A 114 30.46 35.62 3.19
N LEU A 115 31.48 34.74 3.24
CA LEU A 115 31.63 33.64 2.30
C LEU A 115 30.45 32.67 2.39
N VAL A 116 30.06 32.26 3.60
CA VAL A 116 28.91 31.36 3.79
C VAL A 116 27.61 32.01 3.31
N LYS A 117 27.38 33.28 3.65
CA LYS A 117 26.21 34.04 3.17
C LYS A 117 26.18 34.15 1.64
N ASN A 118 27.33 34.39 1.01
CA ASN A 118 27.42 34.47 -0.44
C ASN A 118 27.16 33.10 -1.08
N THR A 119 27.71 32.02 -0.54
CA THR A 119 27.42 30.66 -1.02
C THR A 119 25.94 30.30 -0.89
N LEU A 120 25.30 30.64 0.24
CA LEU A 120 23.86 30.41 0.40
C LEU A 120 23.03 31.21 -0.61
N LYS A 121 23.38 32.48 -0.85
CA LYS A 121 22.72 33.32 -1.86
C LYS A 121 22.93 32.80 -3.29
N SER A 122 24.15 32.37 -3.63
CA SER A 122 24.46 31.82 -4.96
C SER A 122 23.74 30.50 -5.24
N ASN A 123 23.31 29.77 -4.20
CA ASN A 123 22.57 28.51 -4.32
C ASN A 123 21.08 28.66 -3.96
N ALA A 124 20.54 29.89 -3.94
CA ALA A 124 19.14 30.14 -3.58
C ALA A 124 18.15 29.31 -4.43
N ASP A 125 18.40 29.24 -5.75
CA ASP A 125 17.58 28.44 -6.67
C ASP A 125 17.59 26.94 -6.34
N TYR A 126 18.70 26.44 -5.79
CA TYR A 126 18.81 25.04 -5.36
C TYR A 126 17.96 24.78 -4.11
N PHE A 127 17.95 25.71 -3.15
CA PHE A 127 17.09 25.62 -1.96
C PHE A 127 15.60 25.78 -2.30
N GLU A 128 15.26 26.63 -3.27
CA GLU A 128 13.88 26.76 -3.75
C GLU A 128 13.40 25.46 -4.44
N ASN A 129 14.27 24.82 -5.22
CA ASN A 129 13.98 23.53 -5.81
C ASN A 129 13.88 22.40 -4.76
N LEU A 130 14.70 22.44 -3.71
CA LEU A 130 14.59 21.53 -2.56
C LEU A 130 13.24 21.68 -1.83
N GLY A 131 12.69 22.89 -1.73
CA GLY A 131 11.37 23.14 -1.12
C GLY A 131 10.19 22.48 -1.85
N LYS A 132 10.38 22.05 -3.11
CA LYS A 132 9.36 21.29 -3.84
C LYS A 132 9.20 19.88 -3.26
N ASP A 133 10.33 19.24 -2.96
CA ASP A 133 10.40 17.84 -2.54
C ASP A 133 10.48 17.66 -1.01
N PHE A 134 11.02 18.66 -0.30
CA PHE A 134 11.30 18.63 1.14
C PHE A 134 10.63 19.79 1.87
N ASN A 135 10.48 19.65 3.19
CA ASN A 135 10.13 20.78 4.05
C ASN A 135 11.43 21.44 4.54
N VAL A 136 11.82 22.54 3.91
CA VAL A 136 13.08 23.26 4.19
C VAL A 136 12.79 24.38 5.18
N ASP A 137 13.51 24.38 6.31
CA ASP A 137 13.38 25.35 7.42
C ASP A 137 14.76 25.87 7.85
#